data_AF-A0A0A9YAS8-F1
#
_entry.id   AF-A0A0A9YAS8-F1
#
_cell.length_a   1.000
_cell.length_b   1.000
_cell.length_c   1.000
_cell.angle_alpha   90.00
_cell.angle_beta   90.00
_cell.angle_gamma   90.00
#
_symmetry.space_group_name_H-M   'P 1'
#
loop_
_entity.id
_entity.type
_entity.pdbx_description
1 polymer ?
#
loop_
_entity_poly.entity_id
_entity_poly.type
_entity_poly.pdbx_seq_one_letter_code
_entity_poly.pdbx_strand_id
1 'polypeptide(L)'
;LRSNLAKFLVEQSCGATAVPEIVNIYRENAISKNTQINKPTPDERKSFKELKRKMHKLKRDHQKLVGVANELASALEKSVQGEAVDLKTTLMKCASIFPELFPTHLPPHHKKWHSPDRHNLNEKTQIMSASHLDVKKIKQDLSEGSVKVQLLLLQALRWMLTKCNYNERDDVVGWFCKYDILGMREGGIKEFLAPVATPHPIQQAIVRIMNALSSLNAGRKYLESSETTINLLLDLTKQKELEPVTEDMLIAVLQKLSIRKQWCEHFTKFGLIEWILGKLERLPQKIFTLEYSTSLLMNLVLSVEPERWDSNDVIANVLMNLMFSTHRQVSLEALEFVCGTLCCVLRNEYVNDYCRSQGLGPKLSTCLNNYKGDPLIEKQIETLIKIHRREIQPESFIACINTYSDEDMEDPEDLDPEIDELDPVTGSPNGNELLRQQYCLVFNVPRIGRSPARLHTIPASPVAMLPSWAQYS
;
A
#
# COMPACT_ATOMS: atom_id res chain seq x y z
N LEU A 1 28.69 32.79 -17.94
CA LEU A 1 27.48 31.97 -18.19
C LEU A 1 27.24 30.93 -17.09
N ARG A 2 28.16 30.00 -16.81
CA ARG A 2 28.00 28.97 -15.74
C ARG A 2 27.68 29.54 -14.35
N SER A 3 28.37 30.60 -13.91
CA SER A 3 28.10 31.20 -12.58
C SER A 3 26.75 31.90 -12.51
N ASN A 4 26.32 32.56 -13.60
CA ASN A 4 25.03 33.23 -13.66
C ASN A 4 23.87 32.23 -13.69
N LEU A 5 24.03 31.09 -14.38
CA LEU A 5 23.05 30.01 -14.40
C LEU A 5 22.94 29.32 -13.02
N ALA A 6 24.08 29.07 -12.35
CA ALA A 6 24.09 28.51 -11.00
C ALA A 6 23.43 29.47 -9.99
N LYS A 7 23.70 30.77 -10.10
CA LYS A 7 23.10 31.79 -9.23
C LYS A 7 21.59 31.90 -9.46
N PHE A 8 21.15 31.89 -10.72
CA PHE A 8 19.73 31.87 -11.10
C PHE A 8 19.01 30.62 -10.58
N LEU A 9 19.62 29.44 -10.74
CA LEU A 9 19.06 28.18 -10.25
C LEU A 9 18.95 28.15 -8.72
N VAL A 10 19.96 28.67 -8.00
CA VAL A 10 19.91 28.76 -6.52
C VAL A 10 18.83 29.75 -6.08
N GLU A 11 18.75 30.94 -6.69
CA GLU A 11 17.75 31.97 -6.34
C GLU A 11 16.30 31.52 -6.61
N GLN A 12 16.07 30.73 -7.66
CA GLN A 12 14.73 30.26 -8.06
C GLN A 12 14.35 28.89 -7.47
N SER A 13 15.33 28.07 -7.09
CA SER A 13 15.07 26.72 -6.55
C SER A 13 15.19 26.65 -5.02
N CYS A 14 15.97 27.56 -4.39
CA CYS A 14 16.25 27.56 -2.95
C CYS A 14 16.38 29.00 -2.41
N GLY A 15 15.28 29.60 -1.95
CA GLY A 15 15.26 30.94 -1.36
C GLY A 15 13.90 31.29 -0.74
N ALA A 16 13.81 32.36 0.05
CA ALA A 16 12.56 32.80 0.70
C ALA A 16 11.40 33.06 -0.28
N THR A 17 11.72 33.37 -1.54
CA THR A 17 10.80 33.52 -2.67
C THR A 17 10.35 32.20 -3.30
N ALA A 18 11.11 31.13 -3.14
CA ALA A 18 10.78 29.77 -3.61
C ALA A 18 10.06 28.94 -2.53
N VAL A 19 10.00 29.45 -1.29
CA VAL A 19 9.15 28.87 -0.23
C VAL A 19 7.70 28.97 -0.71
N PRO A 20 7.02 27.84 -0.96
CA PRO A 20 5.65 27.88 -1.45
C PRO A 20 4.80 28.66 -0.45
N GLU A 21 3.93 29.54 -0.94
CA GLU A 21 3.15 30.49 -0.12
C GLU A 21 2.37 29.79 1.01
N ILE A 22 2.01 28.52 0.79
CA ILE A 22 1.43 27.60 1.77
C ILE A 22 2.28 27.41 3.05
N VAL A 23 3.61 27.42 2.95
CA VAL A 23 4.55 27.29 4.08
C VAL A 23 4.59 28.58 4.88
N ASN A 24 4.47 29.74 4.22
CA ASN A 24 4.35 31.03 4.89
C ASN A 24 3.00 31.15 5.60
N ILE A 25 1.90 30.73 4.95
CA ILE A 25 0.56 30.62 5.56
C ILE A 25 0.59 29.69 6.78
N TYR A 26 1.32 28.56 6.70
CA TYR A 26 1.46 27.66 7.85
C TYR A 26 2.29 28.28 8.98
N ARG A 27 3.36 29.02 8.66
CA ARG A 27 4.19 29.73 9.65
C ARG A 27 3.41 30.84 10.36
N GLU A 28 2.64 31.62 9.61
CA GLU A 28 1.77 32.68 10.17
C GLU A 28 0.68 32.07 11.05
N ASN A 29 0.02 31.00 10.61
CA ASN A 29 -0.98 30.29 11.40
C ASN A 29 -0.39 29.57 12.63
N ALA A 30 0.85 29.08 12.57
CA ALA A 30 1.54 28.48 13.71
C ALA A 30 1.87 29.53 14.79
N ILE A 31 2.21 30.76 14.39
CA ILE A 31 2.44 31.87 15.32
C ILE A 31 1.12 32.29 15.99
N SER A 32 0.00 32.28 15.27
CA SER A 32 -1.33 32.59 15.84
C SER A 32 -1.93 31.46 16.71
N LYS A 33 -1.54 30.20 16.50
CA LYS A 33 -2.08 29.04 17.25
C LYS A 33 -1.38 28.75 18.59
N ASN A 34 -0.27 29.41 18.89
CA ASN A 34 0.46 29.22 20.15
C ASN A 34 -0.29 29.72 21.40
N THR A 35 -1.49 30.31 21.25
CA THR A 35 -2.31 30.80 22.36
C THR A 35 -3.64 30.07 22.55
N GLN A 36 -4.09 29.19 21.64
CA GLN A 36 -5.34 28.42 21.86
C GLN A 36 -5.30 27.04 21.19
N ILE A 37 -5.34 25.99 22.02
CA ILE A 37 -5.56 24.60 21.59
C ILE A 37 -7.04 24.43 21.22
N ASN A 38 -7.41 24.82 20.00
CA ASN A 38 -8.74 24.52 19.45
C ASN A 38 -8.64 23.39 18.41
N LYS A 39 -9.50 22.37 18.57
CA LYS A 39 -9.66 21.30 17.58
C LYS A 39 -10.09 21.91 16.23
N PRO A 40 -9.53 21.47 15.10
CA PRO A 40 -9.84 22.04 13.79
C PRO A 40 -11.32 21.84 13.44
N THR A 41 -11.96 22.91 13.00
CA THR A 41 -13.36 22.95 12.55
C THR A 41 -13.58 22.10 11.29
N PRO A 42 -14.81 21.66 11.00
CA PRO A 42 -15.11 20.86 9.80
C PRO A 42 -14.67 21.51 8.48
N ASP A 43 -14.79 22.84 8.38
CA ASP A 43 -14.37 23.59 7.20
C ASP A 43 -12.85 23.67 7.05
N GLU A 44 -12.12 23.82 8.16
CA GLU A 44 -10.65 23.75 8.16
C GLU A 44 -10.16 22.35 7.75
N ARG A 45 -10.82 21.28 8.19
CA ARG A 45 -10.50 19.91 7.76
C ARG A 45 -10.75 19.71 6.27
N LYS A 46 -11.83 20.26 5.72
CA LYS A 46 -12.14 20.19 4.28
C LYS A 46 -11.12 20.97 3.45
N SER A 47 -10.78 22.18 3.87
CA SER A 47 -9.74 23.02 3.25
C SER A 47 -8.37 22.34 3.29
N PHE A 48 -8.01 21.74 4.43
CA PHE A 48 -6.78 20.96 4.56
C PHE A 48 -6.77 19.76 3.60
N LYS A 49 -7.85 18.99 3.51
CA LYS A 49 -7.97 17.87 2.55
C LYS A 49 -7.83 18.34 1.09
N GLU A 50 -8.41 19.47 0.73
CA GLU A 50 -8.27 20.03 -0.63
C GLU A 50 -6.83 20.49 -0.92
N LEU A 51 -6.23 21.18 0.04
CA LEU A 51 -4.85 21.65 -0.04
C LEU A 51 -3.86 20.48 -0.14
N LYS A 52 -4.09 19.42 0.63
CA LYS A 52 -3.33 18.16 0.61
C LYS A 52 -3.41 17.49 -0.76
N ARG A 53 -4.60 17.41 -1.37
CA ARG A 53 -4.80 16.92 -2.75
C ARG A 53 -4.02 17.74 -3.78
N LYS A 54 -4.02 19.08 -3.65
CA LYS A 54 -3.26 19.98 -4.54
C LYS A 54 -1.75 19.75 -4.41
N MET A 55 -1.25 19.57 -3.19
CA MET A 55 0.17 19.28 -2.93
C MET A 55 0.61 17.96 -3.57
N HIS A 56 -0.20 16.91 -3.44
CA HIS A 56 0.08 15.63 -4.10
C HIS A 56 0.02 15.71 -5.61
N LYS A 57 -0.94 16.46 -6.16
CA LYS A 57 -0.96 16.74 -7.60
C LYS A 57 0.35 17.40 -8.03
N LEU A 58 0.81 18.42 -7.29
CA LEU A 58 2.05 19.13 -7.60
C LEU A 58 3.28 18.20 -7.52
N LYS A 59 3.38 17.36 -6.49
CA LYS A 59 4.47 16.38 -6.34
C LYS A 59 4.51 15.40 -7.53
N ARG A 60 3.34 14.90 -7.95
CA ARG A 60 3.22 14.02 -9.13
C ARG A 60 3.63 14.71 -10.42
N ASP A 61 3.11 15.92 -10.66
CA ASP A 61 3.43 16.68 -11.85
C ASP A 61 4.94 17.01 -11.89
N HIS A 62 5.55 17.25 -10.74
CA HIS A 62 7.00 17.40 -10.61
C HIS A 62 7.77 16.11 -10.96
N GLN A 63 7.38 14.94 -10.43
CA GLN A 63 8.02 13.66 -10.78
C GLN A 63 7.89 13.33 -12.27
N LYS A 64 6.71 13.56 -12.87
CA LYS A 64 6.52 13.41 -14.32
C LYS A 64 7.43 14.36 -15.10
N LEU A 65 7.55 15.61 -14.66
CA LEU A 65 8.44 16.59 -15.27
C LEU A 65 9.92 16.17 -15.18
N VAL A 66 10.34 15.61 -14.05
CA VAL A 66 11.69 15.01 -13.88
C VAL A 66 11.89 13.86 -14.87
N GLY A 67 10.90 12.99 -15.06
CA GLY A 67 10.94 11.92 -16.06
C GLY A 67 11.11 12.44 -17.49
N VAL A 68 10.35 13.47 -17.87
CA VAL A 68 10.50 14.15 -19.18
C VAL A 68 11.88 14.78 -19.32
N ALA A 69 12.38 15.45 -18.27
CA ALA A 69 13.70 16.06 -18.27
C ALA A 69 14.81 15.03 -18.43
N ASN A 70 14.71 13.86 -17.78
CA ASN A 70 15.67 12.76 -17.92
C ASN A 70 15.71 12.23 -19.36
N GLU A 71 14.57 11.96 -19.99
CA GLU A 71 14.54 11.46 -21.37
C GLU A 71 15.13 12.48 -22.36
N LEU A 72 14.84 13.78 -22.17
CA LEU A 72 15.43 14.84 -22.97
C LEU A 72 16.93 15.01 -22.72
N ALA A 73 17.38 14.90 -21.46
CA ALA A 73 18.79 14.98 -21.10
C ALA A 73 19.60 13.82 -21.69
N SER A 74 19.08 12.59 -21.64
CA SER A 74 19.71 11.42 -22.27
C SER A 74 19.76 11.58 -23.80
N ALA A 75 18.72 12.15 -24.42
CA ALA A 75 18.74 12.45 -25.84
C ALA A 75 19.80 13.50 -26.20
N LEU A 76 19.93 14.57 -25.40
CA LEU A 76 20.97 15.59 -25.55
C LEU A 76 22.38 15.03 -25.39
N GLU A 77 22.60 14.20 -24.36
CA GLU A 77 23.89 13.55 -24.10
C GLU A 77 24.35 12.70 -25.28
N LYS A 78 23.46 11.88 -25.83
CA LYS A 78 23.72 11.07 -27.03
C LYS A 78 24.07 11.93 -28.24
N SER A 79 23.37 13.05 -28.43
CA SER A 79 23.68 13.99 -29.51
C SER A 79 25.08 14.62 -29.35
N VAL A 80 25.49 14.94 -28.12
CA VAL A 80 26.83 15.51 -27.82
C VAL A 80 27.92 14.46 -28.02
N GLN A 81 27.62 13.18 -27.78
CA GLN A 81 28.53 12.05 -28.03
C GLN A 81 28.62 11.67 -29.53
N GLY A 82 27.87 12.34 -30.40
CA GLY A 82 27.87 12.10 -31.85
C GLY A 82 26.97 10.94 -32.29
N GLU A 83 26.11 10.43 -31.41
CA GLU A 83 25.12 9.40 -31.74
C GLU A 83 23.89 10.03 -32.42
N ALA A 84 23.31 9.31 -33.38
CA ALA A 84 22.06 9.73 -34.01
C ALA A 84 20.89 9.63 -33.01
N VAL A 85 20.22 10.75 -32.77
CA VAL A 85 19.07 10.82 -31.85
C VAL A 85 17.78 10.86 -32.65
N ASP A 86 16.90 9.89 -32.43
CA ASP A 86 15.55 9.90 -32.99
C ASP A 86 14.63 10.78 -32.13
N LEU A 87 14.56 12.06 -32.50
CA LEU A 87 13.72 13.06 -31.83
C LEU A 87 12.24 12.66 -31.80
N LYS A 88 11.75 11.91 -32.80
CA LYS A 88 10.34 11.46 -32.83
C LYS A 88 10.08 10.48 -31.70
N THR A 89 10.97 9.51 -31.52
CA THR A 89 10.86 8.48 -30.47
C THR A 89 11.05 9.10 -29.09
N THR A 90 12.01 10.02 -28.91
CA THR A 90 12.20 10.76 -27.66
C THR A 90 10.96 11.57 -27.28
N LEU A 91 10.36 12.31 -28.22
CA LEU A 91 9.15 13.09 -27.97
C LEU A 91 7.94 12.20 -27.67
N MET A 92 7.82 11.03 -28.31
CA MET A 92 6.76 10.07 -28.00
C MET A 92 6.89 9.51 -26.57
N LYS A 93 8.12 9.23 -26.11
CA LYS A 93 8.36 8.81 -24.73
C LYS A 93 8.06 9.94 -23.73
N CYS A 94 8.44 11.18 -24.03
CA CYS A 94 8.08 12.34 -23.21
C CYS A 94 6.56 12.52 -23.12
N ALA A 95 5.86 12.36 -24.23
CA ALA A 95 4.40 12.41 -24.29
C ALA A 95 3.72 11.25 -23.53
N SER A 96 4.36 10.07 -23.42
CA SER A 96 3.87 9.00 -22.55
C SER A 96 4.09 9.27 -21.07
N ILE A 97 5.15 10.01 -20.70
CA ILE A 97 5.47 10.33 -19.30
C ILE A 97 4.56 11.46 -18.78
N PHE A 98 4.33 12.51 -19.58
CA PHE A 98 3.46 13.63 -19.18
C PHE A 98 2.52 14.07 -20.32
N PRO A 99 1.43 13.33 -20.58
CA PRO A 99 0.54 13.58 -21.72
C PRO A 99 -0.07 14.99 -21.75
N GLU A 100 -0.36 15.57 -20.57
CA GLU A 100 -0.96 16.90 -20.45
C GLU A 100 -0.04 18.04 -20.92
N LEU A 101 1.29 17.84 -20.90
CA LEU A 101 2.28 18.79 -21.44
C LEU A 101 2.43 18.70 -22.97
N PHE A 102 2.00 17.60 -23.57
CA PHE A 102 2.12 17.35 -25.01
C PHE A 102 0.73 17.17 -25.69
N PRO A 103 -0.19 18.15 -25.58
CA PRO A 103 -1.49 18.06 -26.23
C PRO A 103 -1.32 18.01 -27.77
N THR A 104 -2.03 17.07 -28.40
CA THR A 104 -1.98 16.71 -29.83
C THR A 104 -2.46 17.79 -30.82
N HIS A 105 -2.38 19.07 -30.50
CA HIS A 105 -2.76 20.17 -31.40
C HIS A 105 -1.53 20.81 -32.04
N LEU A 106 -0.92 20.09 -32.99
CA LEU A 106 -0.06 20.74 -33.99
C LEU A 106 -0.96 21.45 -35.03
N PRO A 107 -0.71 22.74 -35.35
CA PRO A 107 -1.43 23.44 -36.42
C PRO A 107 -1.32 22.73 -37.78
N PRO A 108 -2.33 22.80 -38.66
CA PRO A 108 -2.43 21.98 -39.86
C PRO A 108 -1.58 22.49 -41.03
N HIS A 109 -0.30 22.77 -40.82
CA HIS A 109 0.56 23.34 -41.85
C HIS A 109 1.99 22.81 -41.90
N HIS A 110 2.24 21.52 -41.65
CA HIS A 110 3.45 20.89 -42.16
C HIS A 110 3.16 19.50 -42.76
N LYS A 111 3.53 19.35 -44.03
CA LYS A 111 3.31 18.17 -44.87
C LYS A 111 4.05 16.94 -44.33
N LYS A 112 3.32 15.83 -44.28
CA LYS A 112 3.77 14.42 -44.26
C LYS A 112 4.73 13.99 -43.14
N TRP A 113 4.17 13.81 -41.94
CA TRP A 113 4.58 12.69 -41.09
C TRP A 113 3.75 11.47 -41.49
N HIS A 114 4.28 10.60 -42.34
CA HIS A 114 3.71 9.26 -42.50
C HIS A 114 3.97 8.49 -41.18
N SER A 115 2.91 8.16 -40.45
CA SER A 115 2.96 7.16 -39.38
C SER A 115 3.01 5.78 -40.02
N PRO A 116 4.05 4.96 -39.77
CA PRO A 116 3.88 3.52 -39.82
C PRO A 116 2.99 3.13 -38.64
N ASP A 117 1.91 2.41 -38.95
CA ASP A 117 1.03 1.62 -38.08
C ASP A 117 1.12 1.86 -36.57
N ARG A 118 0.20 2.70 -36.06
CA ARG A 118 -0.20 2.78 -34.64
C ARG A 118 -0.89 1.50 -34.13
N HIS A 119 -1.02 0.45 -34.95
CA HIS A 119 -1.76 -0.75 -34.60
C HIS A 119 -0.97 -1.80 -33.80
N ASN A 120 0.36 -1.71 -33.69
CA ASN A 120 1.16 -2.81 -33.10
C ASN A 120 1.85 -2.53 -31.75
N LEU A 121 1.72 -1.34 -31.16
CA LEU A 121 2.40 -1.00 -29.88
C LEU A 121 1.47 -0.78 -28.68
N ASN A 122 0.14 -0.73 -28.89
CA ASN A 122 -0.84 -0.50 -27.82
C ASN A 122 -1.68 -1.73 -27.43
N GLU A 123 -1.53 -2.89 -28.10
CA GLU A 123 -2.36 -4.06 -27.80
C GLU A 123 -2.02 -4.75 -26.47
N LYS A 124 -0.83 -4.50 -25.89
CA LYS A 124 -0.42 -5.13 -24.62
C LYS A 124 -0.87 -4.40 -23.33
N THR A 125 -1.49 -3.22 -23.42
CA THR A 125 -1.84 -2.39 -22.25
C THR A 125 -3.18 -1.68 -22.38
N GLN A 126 -4.20 -2.32 -22.98
CA GLN A 126 -5.56 -1.79 -22.94
C GLN A 126 -6.17 -1.91 -21.54
N ILE A 127 -5.93 -0.93 -20.68
CA ILE A 127 -6.45 -0.87 -19.30
C ILE A 127 -7.95 -1.16 -19.30
N MET A 128 -8.36 -2.20 -18.57
CA MET A 128 -9.74 -2.68 -18.52
C MET A 128 -10.40 -2.05 -17.31
N SER A 129 -11.41 -1.19 -17.53
CA SER A 129 -12.21 -0.64 -16.43
C SER A 129 -13.00 -1.75 -15.73
N ALA A 130 -12.94 -1.78 -14.40
CA ALA A 130 -13.70 -2.72 -13.56
C ALA A 130 -15.22 -2.65 -13.82
N SER A 131 -15.73 -1.52 -14.33
CA SER A 131 -17.13 -1.34 -14.72
C SER A 131 -17.61 -2.29 -15.83
N HIS A 132 -16.71 -2.88 -16.60
CA HIS A 132 -17.05 -3.81 -17.69
C HIS A 132 -17.08 -5.28 -17.25
N LEU A 133 -16.79 -5.58 -15.98
CA LEU A 133 -16.76 -6.94 -15.48
C LEU A 133 -18.14 -7.45 -15.07
N ASP A 134 -18.42 -8.71 -15.37
CA ASP A 134 -19.61 -9.43 -14.95
C ASP A 134 -19.48 -9.84 -13.48
N VAL A 135 -19.93 -8.93 -12.60
CA VAL A 135 -19.97 -9.12 -11.15
C VAL A 135 -20.68 -10.42 -10.76
N LYS A 136 -21.76 -10.80 -11.45
CA LYS A 136 -22.53 -11.99 -11.09
C LYS A 136 -21.72 -13.24 -11.35
N LYS A 137 -21.10 -13.33 -12.53
CA LYS A 137 -20.23 -14.45 -12.89
C LYS A 137 -19.02 -14.54 -11.95
N ILE A 138 -18.38 -13.40 -11.63
CA ILE A 138 -17.26 -13.37 -10.68
C ILE A 138 -17.67 -13.93 -9.32
N LYS A 139 -18.79 -13.46 -8.75
CA LYS A 139 -19.26 -13.95 -7.44
C LYS A 139 -19.62 -15.44 -7.50
N GLN A 140 -20.25 -15.90 -8.58
CA GLN A 140 -20.57 -17.31 -8.77
C GLN A 140 -19.32 -18.18 -8.87
N ASP A 141 -18.34 -17.82 -9.69
CA ASP A 141 -17.11 -18.60 -9.87
C ASP A 141 -16.21 -18.55 -8.61
N LEU A 142 -16.30 -17.50 -7.80
CA LEU A 142 -15.72 -17.50 -6.46
C LEU A 142 -16.43 -18.50 -5.54
N SER A 143 -17.76 -18.56 -5.50
CA SER A 143 -18.46 -19.46 -4.57
C SER A 143 -18.50 -20.92 -5.01
N GLU A 144 -18.75 -21.18 -6.29
CA GLU A 144 -19.08 -22.51 -6.84
C GLU A 144 -17.98 -23.07 -7.76
N GLY A 145 -17.01 -22.24 -8.14
CA GLY A 145 -15.95 -22.64 -9.05
C GLY A 145 -15.02 -23.70 -8.45
N SER A 146 -14.34 -24.45 -9.32
CA SER A 146 -13.24 -25.33 -8.87
C SER A 146 -12.15 -24.52 -8.16
N VAL A 147 -11.39 -25.16 -7.25
CA VAL A 147 -10.26 -24.51 -6.54
C VAL A 147 -9.31 -23.81 -7.52
N LYS A 148 -9.04 -24.40 -8.69
CA LYS A 148 -8.20 -23.77 -9.72
C LYS A 148 -8.80 -22.47 -10.27
N VAL A 149 -10.11 -22.45 -10.53
CA VAL A 149 -10.84 -21.26 -11.00
C VAL A 149 -10.82 -20.18 -9.92
N GLN A 150 -11.12 -20.54 -8.68
CA GLN A 150 -11.10 -19.62 -7.54
C GLN A 150 -9.72 -18.99 -7.35
N LEU A 151 -8.65 -19.79 -7.38
CA LEU A 151 -7.27 -19.30 -7.25
C LEU A 151 -6.88 -18.35 -8.38
N LEU A 152 -7.16 -18.71 -9.64
CA LEU A 152 -6.87 -17.86 -10.79
C LEU A 152 -7.67 -16.56 -10.76
N LEU A 153 -8.93 -16.62 -10.33
CA LEU A 153 -9.80 -15.45 -10.21
C LEU A 153 -9.35 -14.53 -9.08
N LEU A 154 -9.03 -15.06 -7.89
CA LEU A 154 -8.47 -14.27 -6.78
C LEU A 154 -7.15 -13.60 -7.17
N GLN A 155 -6.25 -14.32 -7.86
CA GLN A 155 -5.02 -13.73 -8.41
C GLN A 155 -5.33 -12.59 -9.38
N ALA A 156 -6.27 -12.80 -10.30
CA ALA A 156 -6.61 -11.80 -11.30
C ALA A 156 -7.23 -10.54 -10.71
N LEU A 157 -8.12 -10.71 -9.73
CA LEU A 157 -8.72 -9.64 -8.95
C LEU A 157 -7.68 -8.87 -8.12
N ARG A 158 -6.71 -9.57 -7.52
CA ARG A 158 -5.58 -8.95 -6.82
C ARG A 158 -4.71 -8.14 -7.78
N TRP A 159 -4.36 -8.68 -8.94
CA TRP A 159 -3.56 -7.99 -9.96
C TRP A 159 -4.25 -6.76 -10.54
N MET A 160 -5.59 -6.78 -10.64
CA MET A 160 -6.35 -5.60 -11.01
C MET A 160 -6.11 -4.44 -10.02
N LEU A 161 -5.79 -4.73 -8.76
CA LEU A 161 -5.47 -3.73 -7.73
C LEU A 161 -3.98 -3.42 -7.62
N THR A 162 -3.10 -4.42 -7.69
CA THR A 162 -1.65 -4.24 -7.50
C THR A 162 -0.94 -3.74 -8.76
N LYS A 163 -1.51 -3.98 -9.95
CA LYS A 163 -0.90 -3.60 -11.24
C LYS A 163 -1.62 -2.45 -11.95
N CYS A 164 -2.66 -1.86 -11.35
CA CYS A 164 -3.27 -0.64 -11.88
C CYS A 164 -2.46 0.60 -11.50
N ASN A 165 -2.69 1.69 -12.22
CA ASN A 165 -2.09 2.97 -11.87
C ASN A 165 -2.70 3.50 -10.57
N TYR A 166 -1.95 4.30 -9.81
CA TYR A 166 -2.42 4.92 -8.56
C TYR A 166 -3.78 5.63 -8.69
N ASN A 167 -3.99 6.36 -9.79
CA ASN A 167 -5.24 7.10 -10.03
C ASN A 167 -6.47 6.19 -10.22
N GLU A 168 -6.27 4.95 -10.67
CA GLU A 168 -7.34 3.98 -10.96
C GLU A 168 -7.63 3.09 -9.76
N ARG A 169 -6.70 3.05 -8.79
CA ARG A 169 -6.76 2.17 -7.64
C ARG A 169 -7.99 2.46 -6.78
N ASP A 170 -8.33 3.74 -6.62
CA ASP A 170 -9.54 4.18 -5.92
C ASP A 170 -10.82 3.68 -6.61
N ASP A 171 -10.85 3.69 -7.95
CA ASP A 171 -11.99 3.18 -8.73
C ASP A 171 -12.13 1.67 -8.60
N VAL A 172 -11.00 0.95 -8.63
CA VAL A 172 -10.96 -0.51 -8.44
C VAL A 172 -11.47 -0.88 -7.04
N VAL A 173 -10.95 -0.26 -5.98
CA VAL A 173 -11.45 -0.51 -4.61
C VAL A 173 -12.90 -0.08 -4.46
N GLY A 174 -13.27 1.08 -5.02
CA GLY A 174 -14.66 1.54 -5.05
C GLY A 174 -15.60 0.51 -5.68
N TRP A 175 -15.15 -0.17 -6.73
CA TRP A 175 -15.87 -1.27 -7.36
C TRP A 175 -15.98 -2.50 -6.44
N PHE A 176 -14.90 -2.93 -5.78
CA PHE A 176 -14.96 -4.00 -4.75
C PHE A 176 -16.01 -3.68 -3.67
N CYS A 177 -15.96 -2.47 -3.12
CA CYS A 177 -16.84 -2.01 -2.05
C CYS A 177 -18.31 -1.90 -2.48
N LYS A 178 -18.55 -1.39 -3.69
CA LYS A 178 -19.89 -1.14 -4.23
C LYS A 178 -20.63 -2.45 -4.52
N TYR A 179 -19.94 -3.42 -5.11
CA TYR A 179 -20.54 -4.67 -5.57
C TYR A 179 -20.35 -5.84 -4.61
N ASP A 180 -19.68 -5.62 -3.49
CA ASP A 180 -19.36 -6.64 -2.48
C ASP A 180 -18.76 -7.90 -3.13
N ILE A 181 -17.67 -7.71 -3.87
CA ILE A 181 -17.07 -8.74 -4.73
C ILE A 181 -16.60 -9.96 -3.94
N LEU A 182 -16.04 -9.74 -2.74
CA LEU A 182 -15.65 -10.82 -1.83
C LEU A 182 -16.81 -11.29 -0.95
N GLY A 183 -18.01 -10.72 -1.09
CA GLY A 183 -19.16 -11.08 -0.26
C GLY A 183 -18.90 -10.84 1.21
N MET A 184 -18.23 -9.76 1.61
CA MET A 184 -17.95 -9.45 3.02
C MET A 184 -19.25 -9.34 3.84
N ARG A 185 -20.31 -8.76 3.25
CA ARG A 185 -21.59 -8.55 3.93
C ARG A 185 -22.46 -9.81 3.93
N GLU A 186 -22.35 -10.60 2.87
CA GLU A 186 -23.15 -11.83 2.68
C GLU A 186 -22.43 -13.10 3.18
N GLY A 187 -21.14 -13.01 3.53
CA GLY A 187 -20.31 -14.12 3.99
C GLY A 187 -19.68 -14.98 2.90
N GLY A 188 -19.48 -14.45 1.69
CA GLY A 188 -19.05 -15.18 0.50
C GLY A 188 -17.66 -15.84 0.58
N ILE A 189 -16.71 -15.24 1.31
CA ILE A 189 -15.34 -15.78 1.44
C ILE A 189 -15.06 -16.48 2.78
N LYS A 190 -16.08 -16.72 3.61
CA LYS A 190 -15.87 -17.31 4.95
C LYS A 190 -15.17 -18.67 4.88
N GLU A 191 -15.53 -19.49 3.89
CA GLU A 191 -14.95 -20.82 3.69
C GLU A 191 -13.47 -20.75 3.30
N PHE A 192 -13.01 -19.67 2.67
CA PHE A 192 -11.60 -19.51 2.28
C PHE A 192 -10.69 -19.24 3.46
N LEU A 193 -11.24 -18.78 4.58
CA LEU A 193 -10.53 -18.50 5.83
C LEU A 193 -10.78 -19.58 6.89
N ALA A 194 -11.53 -20.63 6.56
CA ALA A 194 -11.86 -21.68 7.51
C ALA A 194 -10.58 -22.36 8.05
N PRO A 195 -10.56 -22.79 9.33
CA PRO A 195 -9.48 -23.59 9.87
C PRO A 195 -9.24 -24.88 9.07
N VAL A 196 -7.99 -25.10 8.67
CA VAL A 196 -7.57 -26.31 7.94
C VAL A 196 -6.45 -27.02 8.69
N ALA A 197 -6.37 -28.34 8.53
CA ALA A 197 -5.32 -29.15 9.13
C ALA A 197 -3.96 -28.97 8.44
N THR A 198 -3.98 -28.65 7.15
CA THR A 198 -2.79 -28.45 6.31
C THR A 198 -2.94 -27.15 5.55
N PRO A 199 -1.88 -26.33 5.39
CA PRO A 199 -1.98 -25.06 4.71
C PRO A 199 -2.58 -25.18 3.31
N HIS A 200 -3.54 -24.30 3.00
CA HIS A 200 -4.28 -24.35 1.75
C HIS A 200 -3.98 -23.12 0.87
N PRO A 201 -3.69 -23.27 -0.44
CA PRO A 201 -3.41 -22.14 -1.33
C PRO A 201 -4.51 -21.08 -1.38
N ILE A 202 -5.77 -21.48 -1.14
CA ILE A 202 -6.91 -20.54 -1.08
C ILE A 202 -6.79 -19.54 0.07
N GLN A 203 -6.29 -19.97 1.24
CA GLN A 203 -6.07 -19.08 2.40
C GLN A 203 -5.01 -18.04 2.05
N GLN A 204 -3.91 -18.47 1.43
CA GLN A 204 -2.88 -17.55 0.96
C GLN A 204 -3.43 -16.56 -0.07
N ALA A 205 -4.20 -17.04 -1.05
CA ALA A 205 -4.78 -16.20 -2.11
C ALA A 205 -5.75 -15.16 -1.56
N ILE A 206 -6.64 -15.55 -0.63
CA ILE A 206 -7.61 -14.62 -0.04
C ILE A 206 -6.93 -13.61 0.88
N VAL A 207 -5.97 -14.02 1.70
CA VAL A 207 -5.27 -13.10 2.61
C VAL A 207 -4.41 -12.09 1.84
N ARG A 208 -3.83 -12.48 0.69
CA ARG A 208 -3.10 -11.55 -0.19
C ARG A 208 -3.97 -10.44 -0.79
N ILE A 209 -5.15 -10.78 -1.31
CA ILE A 209 -6.06 -9.75 -1.82
C ILE A 209 -6.62 -8.89 -0.69
N MET A 210 -6.87 -9.45 0.49
CA MET A 210 -7.24 -8.67 1.68
C MET A 210 -6.10 -7.73 2.10
N ASN A 211 -4.85 -8.16 2.04
CA ASN A 211 -3.69 -7.31 2.31
C ASN A 211 -3.67 -6.11 1.36
N ALA A 212 -3.80 -6.36 0.06
CA ALA A 212 -3.86 -5.32 -0.97
C ALA A 212 -5.01 -4.33 -0.74
N LEU A 213 -6.21 -4.82 -0.39
CA LEU A 213 -7.37 -3.97 -0.08
C LEU A 213 -7.12 -3.14 1.19
N SER A 214 -6.59 -3.76 2.25
CA SER A 214 -6.37 -3.11 3.54
C SER A 214 -5.29 -2.01 3.50
N SER A 215 -4.43 -1.99 2.49
CA SER A 215 -3.51 -0.87 2.25
C SER A 215 -4.25 0.45 2.02
N LEU A 216 -5.50 0.39 1.55
CA LEU A 216 -6.30 1.55 1.16
C LEU A 216 -7.44 1.77 2.15
N ASN A 217 -7.76 3.02 2.46
CA ASN A 217 -8.75 3.38 3.47
C ASN A 217 -10.14 2.85 3.14
N ALA A 218 -10.55 2.95 1.87
CA ALA A 218 -11.82 2.39 1.41
C ALA A 218 -11.85 0.85 1.53
N GLY A 219 -10.72 0.19 1.28
CA GLY A 219 -10.60 -1.26 1.43
C GLY A 219 -10.62 -1.69 2.89
N ARG A 220 -9.97 -0.97 3.81
CA ARG A 220 -10.13 -1.19 5.27
C ARG A 220 -11.60 -1.11 5.68
N LYS A 221 -12.31 -0.04 5.32
CA LYS A 221 -13.76 0.10 5.60
C LYS A 221 -14.58 -1.06 5.06
N TYR A 222 -14.21 -1.59 3.89
CA TYR A 222 -14.88 -2.74 3.30
C TYR A 222 -14.65 -4.02 4.09
N LEU A 223 -13.41 -4.31 4.48
CA LEU A 223 -13.10 -5.48 5.32
C LEU A 223 -13.78 -5.40 6.69
N GLU A 224 -13.78 -4.22 7.29
CA GLU A 224 -14.39 -3.94 8.59
C GLU A 224 -15.92 -4.02 8.59
N SER A 225 -16.55 -4.13 7.42
CA SER A 225 -18.00 -4.36 7.33
C SER A 225 -18.42 -5.75 7.80
N SER A 226 -17.47 -6.64 8.09
CA SER A 226 -17.72 -8.00 8.54
C SER A 226 -16.80 -8.40 9.70
N GLU A 227 -17.29 -8.20 10.93
CA GLU A 227 -16.59 -8.67 12.13
C GLU A 227 -16.37 -10.19 12.12
N THR A 228 -17.30 -10.96 11.52
CA THR A 228 -17.12 -12.40 11.34
C THR A 228 -15.87 -12.74 10.53
N THR A 229 -15.64 -12.04 9.41
CA THR A 229 -14.43 -12.27 8.60
C THR A 229 -13.16 -11.88 9.36
N ILE A 230 -13.20 -10.82 10.15
CA ILE A 230 -12.06 -10.43 11.00
C ILE A 230 -11.80 -11.47 12.09
N ASN A 231 -12.84 -12.04 12.70
CA ASN A 231 -12.68 -13.14 13.66
C ASN A 231 -12.08 -14.39 12.99
N LEU A 232 -12.46 -14.69 11.75
CA LEU A 232 -11.84 -15.79 10.99
C LEU A 232 -10.35 -15.53 10.70
N LEU A 233 -9.96 -14.30 10.35
CA LEU A 233 -8.54 -13.93 10.24
C LEU A 233 -7.80 -14.14 11.56
N LEU A 234 -8.40 -13.75 12.68
CA LEU A 234 -7.81 -13.96 14.00
C LEU A 234 -7.73 -15.45 14.34
N ASP A 235 -8.71 -16.27 13.97
CA ASP A 235 -8.65 -17.72 14.16
C ASP A 235 -7.54 -18.39 13.31
N LEU A 236 -7.13 -17.80 12.18
CA LEU A 236 -5.93 -18.26 11.45
C LEU A 236 -4.66 -18.18 12.32
N THR A 237 -4.55 -17.18 13.21
CA THR A 237 -3.38 -17.03 14.10
C THR A 237 -3.25 -18.19 15.10
N LYS A 238 -4.34 -18.91 15.37
CA LYS A 238 -4.40 -20.07 16.25
C LYS A 238 -4.08 -21.39 15.54
N GLN A 239 -3.93 -21.38 14.21
CA GLN A 239 -3.59 -22.61 13.48
C GLN A 239 -2.20 -23.09 13.86
N LYS A 240 -2.07 -24.41 14.04
CA LYS A 240 -0.82 -25.04 14.42
C LYS A 240 0.25 -24.90 13.34
N GLU A 241 -0.17 -25.01 12.08
CA GLU A 241 0.69 -24.88 10.90
C GLU A 241 0.06 -23.86 9.96
N LEU A 242 0.67 -22.68 9.90
CA LEU A 242 0.34 -21.64 8.94
C LEU A 242 1.49 -21.54 7.93
N GLU A 243 1.17 -21.48 6.64
CA GLU A 243 2.20 -21.32 5.61
C GLU A 243 2.84 -19.92 5.73
N PRO A 244 4.18 -19.79 5.59
CA PRO A 244 4.89 -18.55 5.92
C PRO A 244 4.40 -17.31 5.18
N VAL A 245 4.06 -17.41 3.88
CA VAL A 245 3.53 -16.25 3.13
C VAL A 245 2.13 -15.89 3.60
N THR A 246 1.29 -16.87 3.92
CA THR A 246 -0.05 -16.64 4.50
C THR A 246 0.06 -15.91 5.84
N GLU A 247 1.03 -16.31 6.66
CA GLU A 247 1.34 -15.64 7.93
C GLU A 247 1.82 -14.21 7.73
N ASP A 248 2.80 -13.98 6.84
CA ASP A 248 3.29 -12.64 6.50
C ASP A 248 2.13 -11.71 6.08
N MET A 249 1.28 -12.18 5.17
CA MET A 249 0.14 -11.42 4.66
C MET A 249 -0.92 -11.19 5.74
N LEU A 250 -1.13 -12.15 6.65
CA LEU A 250 -2.07 -12.03 7.77
C LEU A 250 -1.61 -10.94 8.74
N ILE A 251 -0.32 -10.92 9.11
CA ILE A 251 0.25 -9.89 9.97
C ILE A 251 0.06 -8.52 9.33
N ALA A 252 0.33 -8.38 8.03
CA ALA A 252 0.14 -7.12 7.31
C ALA A 252 -1.33 -6.65 7.30
N VAL A 253 -2.29 -7.55 7.08
CA VAL A 253 -3.73 -7.22 7.17
C VAL A 253 -4.08 -6.74 8.57
N LEU A 254 -3.69 -7.47 9.62
CA LEU A 254 -3.99 -7.12 11.01
C LEU A 254 -3.34 -5.78 11.38
N GLN A 255 -2.10 -5.53 10.97
CA GLN A 255 -1.42 -4.25 11.15
C GLN A 255 -2.21 -3.11 10.52
N LYS A 256 -2.63 -3.26 9.26
CA LYS A 256 -3.37 -2.21 8.53
C LYS A 256 -4.73 -1.93 9.14
N LEU A 257 -5.40 -2.96 9.66
CA LEU A 257 -6.67 -2.80 10.39
C LEU A 257 -6.46 -2.17 11.79
N SER A 258 -5.33 -2.46 12.44
CA SER A 258 -4.96 -1.93 13.77
C SER A 258 -4.65 -0.42 13.77
N ILE A 259 -4.69 0.25 12.63
CA ILE A 259 -4.67 1.72 12.63
C ILE A 259 -5.88 2.26 13.43
N ARG A 260 -7.01 1.55 13.41
CA ARG A 260 -8.23 1.96 14.14
C ARG A 260 -8.28 1.40 15.54
N LYS A 261 -8.46 2.29 16.51
CA LYS A 261 -8.56 1.95 17.94
C LYS A 261 -9.55 0.82 18.25
N GLN A 262 -10.73 0.81 17.64
CA GLN A 262 -11.74 -0.23 17.87
C GLN A 262 -11.21 -1.64 17.58
N TRP A 263 -10.38 -1.80 16.55
CA TRP A 263 -9.81 -3.09 16.18
C TRP A 263 -8.61 -3.43 17.05
N CYS A 264 -7.82 -2.46 17.51
CA CYS A 264 -6.79 -2.71 18.52
C CYS A 264 -7.37 -3.30 19.81
N GLU A 265 -8.48 -2.75 20.29
CA GLU A 265 -9.18 -3.26 21.47
C GLU A 265 -9.70 -4.68 21.24
N HIS A 266 -10.26 -4.96 20.07
CA HIS A 266 -10.74 -6.28 19.67
C HIS A 266 -9.62 -7.31 19.59
N PHE A 267 -8.53 -6.96 18.91
CA PHE A 267 -7.34 -7.81 18.73
C PHE A 267 -6.66 -8.13 20.06
N THR A 268 -6.57 -7.14 20.96
CA THR A 268 -5.98 -7.35 22.29
C THR A 268 -6.84 -8.30 23.13
N LYS A 269 -8.17 -8.15 23.10
CA LYS A 269 -9.09 -9.10 23.78
C LYS A 269 -8.97 -10.53 23.23
N PHE A 270 -8.57 -10.68 21.97
CA PHE A 270 -8.35 -11.98 21.35
C PHE A 270 -6.99 -12.62 21.70
N GLY A 271 -6.09 -11.88 22.36
CA GLY A 271 -4.74 -12.36 22.71
C GLY A 271 -3.70 -12.16 21.59
N LEU A 272 -3.89 -11.14 20.74
CA LEU A 272 -2.97 -10.90 19.62
C LEU A 272 -1.59 -10.41 20.07
N ILE A 273 -1.48 -9.76 21.24
CA ILE A 273 -0.18 -9.31 21.78
C ILE A 273 0.72 -10.53 22.03
N GLU A 274 0.22 -11.53 22.74
CA GLU A 274 0.96 -12.75 23.07
C GLU A 274 1.38 -13.52 21.82
N TRP A 275 0.50 -13.57 20.81
CA TRP A 275 0.81 -14.19 19.53
C TRP A 275 1.98 -13.47 18.82
N ILE A 276 1.96 -12.13 18.73
CA ILE A 276 3.02 -11.35 18.10
C ILE A 276 4.35 -11.49 18.87
N LEU A 277 4.32 -11.44 20.20
CA LEU A 277 5.52 -11.62 21.02
C LEU A 277 6.19 -12.97 20.74
N GLY A 278 5.42 -14.06 20.69
CA GLY A 278 5.94 -15.38 20.36
C GLY A 278 6.50 -15.49 18.94
N LYS A 279 6.15 -14.57 18.02
CA LYS A 279 6.77 -14.45 16.70
C LYS A 279 8.07 -13.65 16.73
N LEU A 280 8.04 -12.49 17.38
CA LEU A 280 9.19 -11.60 17.52
C LEU A 280 10.37 -12.25 18.27
N GLU A 281 10.10 -13.21 19.16
CA GLU A 281 11.14 -14.01 19.83
C GLU A 281 11.93 -14.94 18.88
N ARG A 282 11.36 -15.31 17.73
CA ARG A 282 11.94 -16.30 16.81
C ARG A 282 12.85 -15.63 15.78
N LEU A 283 14.04 -15.19 16.16
CA LEU A 283 15.01 -14.64 15.20
C LEU A 283 15.79 -15.74 14.45
N PRO A 284 16.24 -15.50 13.19
CA PRO A 284 16.03 -14.31 12.38
C PRO A 284 14.67 -14.30 11.66
N GLN A 285 14.14 -13.10 11.41
CA GLN A 285 12.88 -12.88 10.68
C GLN A 285 13.16 -12.16 9.35
N LYS A 286 12.25 -12.27 8.38
CA LYS A 286 12.28 -11.40 7.20
C LYS A 286 12.02 -9.96 7.64
N ILE A 287 12.58 -8.99 6.92
CA ILE A 287 12.37 -7.55 7.19
C ILE A 287 10.87 -7.22 7.17
N PHE A 288 10.14 -7.68 6.14
CA PHE A 288 8.69 -7.51 6.02
C PHE A 288 7.95 -7.98 7.29
N THR A 289 8.19 -9.22 7.73
CA THR A 289 7.55 -9.79 8.92
C THR A 289 7.88 -8.98 10.17
N LEU A 290 9.14 -8.56 10.31
CA LEU A 290 9.62 -7.79 11.45
C LEU A 290 8.96 -6.42 11.52
N GLU A 291 8.94 -5.67 10.42
CA GLU A 291 8.33 -4.33 10.34
C GLU A 291 6.83 -4.36 10.64
N TYR A 292 6.09 -5.27 10.00
CA TYR A 292 4.66 -5.37 10.21
C TYR A 292 4.32 -5.86 11.63
N SER A 293 5.13 -6.76 12.21
CA SER A 293 4.93 -7.25 13.58
C SER A 293 5.20 -6.17 14.63
N THR A 294 6.31 -5.42 14.51
CA THR A 294 6.64 -4.35 15.47
C THR A 294 5.68 -3.17 15.34
N SER A 295 5.27 -2.82 14.11
CA SER A 295 4.26 -1.79 13.86
C SER A 295 2.90 -2.16 14.44
N LEU A 296 2.44 -3.40 14.23
CA LEU A 296 1.20 -3.91 14.82
C LEU A 296 1.24 -3.86 16.34
N LEU A 297 2.34 -4.34 16.95
CA LEU A 297 2.51 -4.29 18.42
C LEU A 297 2.45 -2.84 18.93
N MET A 298 3.10 -1.89 18.24
CA MET A 298 3.05 -0.48 18.61
C MET A 298 1.62 0.08 18.55
N ASN A 299 0.86 -0.22 17.49
CA ASN A 299 -0.52 0.22 17.35
C ASN A 299 -1.41 -0.30 18.48
N LEU A 300 -1.26 -1.58 18.85
CA LEU A 300 -1.99 -2.20 19.96
C LEU A 300 -1.66 -1.49 21.29
N VAL A 301 -0.37 -1.33 21.59
CA VAL A 301 0.11 -0.70 22.83
C VAL A 301 -0.29 0.78 22.92
N LEU A 302 -0.28 1.52 21.82
CA LEU A 302 -0.67 2.94 21.81
C LEU A 302 -2.18 3.16 21.98
N SER A 303 -2.98 2.28 21.38
CA SER A 303 -4.44 2.51 21.25
C SER A 303 -5.24 1.93 22.40
N VAL A 304 -4.70 0.93 23.09
CA VAL A 304 -5.41 0.13 24.09
C VAL A 304 -5.05 0.61 25.49
N GLU A 305 -6.04 0.58 26.39
CA GLU A 305 -5.89 0.90 27.82
C GLU A 305 -4.66 0.20 28.43
N PRO A 306 -3.72 0.95 29.06
CA PRO A 306 -2.47 0.43 29.58
C PRO A 306 -2.65 -0.76 30.51
N GLU A 307 -3.72 -0.79 31.30
CA GLU A 307 -4.03 -1.83 32.29
C GLU A 307 -4.07 -3.26 31.70
N ARG A 308 -4.16 -3.38 30.36
CA ARG A 308 -4.16 -4.67 29.66
C ARG A 308 -2.77 -5.21 29.34
N TRP A 309 -1.73 -4.39 29.36
CA TRP A 309 -0.40 -4.76 28.84
C TRP A 309 0.78 -4.10 29.57
N ASP A 310 0.58 -3.02 30.34
CA ASP A 310 1.65 -2.17 30.87
C ASP A 310 2.48 -2.81 31.97
N SER A 311 1.94 -3.81 32.67
CA SER A 311 2.66 -4.63 33.65
C SER A 311 3.42 -5.81 33.04
N ASN A 312 3.31 -6.00 31.71
CA ASN A 312 3.91 -7.14 31.02
C ASN A 312 5.37 -6.85 30.63
N ASP A 313 6.31 -7.23 31.50
CA ASP A 313 7.75 -7.09 31.26
C ASP A 313 8.28 -7.91 30.08
N VAL A 314 7.52 -8.93 29.62
CA VAL A 314 7.87 -9.73 28.44
C VAL A 314 7.91 -8.84 27.18
N ILE A 315 7.00 -7.88 27.05
CA ILE A 315 7.00 -6.94 25.91
C ILE A 315 8.34 -6.21 25.86
N ALA A 316 8.76 -5.63 26.99
CA ALA A 316 10.02 -4.90 27.07
C ALA A 316 11.23 -5.82 26.83
N ASN A 317 11.21 -7.04 27.36
CA ASN A 317 12.27 -8.03 27.15
C ASN A 317 12.46 -8.38 25.67
N VAL A 318 11.37 -8.71 24.97
CA VAL A 318 11.41 -9.05 23.53
C VAL A 318 11.93 -7.86 22.71
N LEU A 319 11.43 -6.65 22.98
CA LEU A 319 11.85 -5.44 22.28
C LEU A 319 13.32 -5.08 22.53
N MET A 320 13.81 -5.24 23.77
CA MET A 320 15.24 -5.06 24.08
C MET A 320 16.09 -6.11 23.35
N ASN A 321 15.66 -7.36 23.31
CA ASN A 321 16.36 -8.43 22.60
C ASN A 321 16.42 -8.14 21.10
N LEU A 322 15.33 -7.65 20.49
CA LEU A 322 15.33 -7.21 19.09
C LEU A 322 16.31 -6.06 18.86
N MET A 323 16.17 -4.97 19.62
CA MET A 323 16.97 -3.75 19.48
C MET A 323 18.47 -4.00 19.65
N PHE A 324 18.86 -4.87 20.60
CA PHE A 324 20.24 -5.12 20.95
C PHE A 324 20.78 -6.47 20.44
N SER A 325 20.01 -7.16 19.60
CA SER A 325 20.50 -8.40 18.98
C SER A 325 21.76 -8.11 18.16
N THR A 326 22.74 -8.99 18.25
CA THR A 326 24.00 -8.91 17.49
C THR A 326 23.79 -9.12 15.99
N HIS A 327 22.61 -9.60 15.60
CA HIS A 327 22.20 -9.71 14.20
C HIS A 327 21.71 -8.34 13.74
N ARG A 328 22.55 -7.64 12.97
CA ARG A 328 22.30 -6.31 12.38
C ARG A 328 21.19 -6.33 11.30
N GLN A 329 20.04 -6.90 11.61
CA GLN A 329 18.93 -7.16 10.67
C GLN A 329 17.65 -6.40 11.01
N VAL A 330 17.65 -5.57 12.06
CA VAL A 330 16.50 -4.69 12.35
C VAL A 330 16.55 -3.54 11.34
N SER A 331 15.51 -3.41 10.50
CA SER A 331 15.37 -2.26 9.62
C SER A 331 15.17 -0.98 10.43
N LEU A 332 15.41 0.18 9.81
CA LEU A 332 15.29 1.46 10.50
C LEU A 332 13.85 1.66 10.95
N GLU A 333 12.89 1.31 10.10
CA GLU A 333 11.45 1.32 10.32
C GLU A 333 11.06 0.46 11.52
N ALA A 334 11.54 -0.79 11.58
CA ALA A 334 11.28 -1.67 12.72
C ALA A 334 11.87 -1.09 14.02
N LEU A 335 13.05 -0.44 13.97
CA LEU A 335 13.66 0.20 15.12
C LEU A 335 12.82 1.39 15.63
N GLU A 336 12.17 2.15 14.75
CA GLU A 336 11.27 3.23 15.15
C GLU A 336 10.10 2.69 15.96
N PHE A 337 9.47 1.61 15.49
CA PHE A 337 8.36 0.98 16.18
C PHE A 337 8.79 0.35 17.51
N VAL A 338 9.98 -0.25 17.56
CA VAL A 338 10.57 -0.77 18.80
C VAL A 338 10.80 0.35 19.81
N CYS A 339 11.41 1.46 19.40
CA CYS A 339 11.62 2.63 20.27
C CYS A 339 10.29 3.18 20.77
N GLY A 340 9.32 3.40 19.87
CA GLY A 340 8.01 3.94 20.20
C GLY A 340 7.24 3.05 21.18
N THR A 341 7.29 1.73 20.98
CA THR A 341 6.65 0.76 21.89
C THR A 341 7.35 0.74 23.24
N LEU A 342 8.69 0.77 23.27
CA LEU A 342 9.46 0.87 24.53
C LEU A 342 9.10 2.14 25.32
N CYS A 343 8.98 3.29 24.66
CA CYS A 343 8.53 4.52 25.30
C CYS A 343 7.14 4.38 25.95
N CYS A 344 6.26 3.54 25.39
CA CYS A 344 4.93 3.30 25.95
C CYS A 344 4.96 2.37 27.17
N VAL A 345 5.71 1.26 27.11
CA VAL A 345 5.79 0.28 28.21
C VAL A 345 6.60 0.75 29.40
N LEU A 346 7.59 1.63 29.19
CA LEU A 346 8.32 2.26 30.27
C LEU A 346 7.48 3.23 31.11
N ARG A 347 6.21 3.44 30.76
CA ARG A 347 5.24 4.13 31.61
C ARG A 347 5.08 3.46 32.97
N ASN A 348 5.01 2.14 32.99
CA ASN A 348 4.85 1.39 34.21
C ASN A 348 6.19 1.34 34.98
N GLU A 349 6.19 1.75 36.25
CA GLU A 349 7.42 1.81 37.05
C GLU A 349 8.05 0.42 37.25
N TYR A 350 7.25 -0.63 37.45
CA TYR A 350 7.77 -1.98 37.59
C TYR A 350 8.51 -2.43 36.33
N VAL A 351 7.95 -2.19 35.14
CA VAL A 351 8.60 -2.52 33.87
C VAL A 351 9.84 -1.65 33.62
N ASN A 352 9.81 -0.38 34.01
CA ASN A 352 10.97 0.50 33.91
C ASN A 352 12.12 0.06 34.81
N ASP A 353 11.81 -0.38 36.03
CA ASP A 353 12.77 -0.96 36.98
C ASP A 353 13.34 -2.29 36.47
N TYR A 354 12.48 -3.15 35.90
CA TYR A 354 12.90 -4.36 35.21
C TYR A 354 13.93 -4.03 34.11
N CYS A 355 13.59 -3.12 33.19
CA CYS A 355 14.50 -2.69 32.13
C CYS A 355 15.82 -2.12 32.65
N ARG A 356 15.78 -1.38 33.78
CA ARG A 356 16.99 -0.88 34.44
C ARG A 356 17.86 -2.03 34.95
N SER A 357 17.25 -3.05 35.55
CA SER A 357 17.97 -4.26 36.00
C SER A 357 18.59 -5.04 34.83
N GLN A 358 17.99 -4.99 33.64
CA GLN A 358 18.51 -5.61 32.40
C GLN A 358 19.57 -4.75 31.67
N GLY A 359 19.96 -3.62 32.26
CA GLY A 359 21.00 -2.75 31.73
C GLY A 359 20.57 -1.90 30.51
N LEU A 360 19.29 -1.52 30.42
CA LEU A 360 18.77 -0.74 29.30
C LEU A 360 19.56 0.57 29.08
N GLY A 361 19.84 1.34 30.15
CA GLY A 361 20.54 2.63 30.04
C GLY A 361 21.91 2.57 29.33
N PRO A 362 22.85 1.72 29.81
CA PRO A 362 24.12 1.51 29.10
C PRO A 362 23.94 1.02 27.66
N LYS A 363 23.03 0.08 27.41
CA LYS A 363 22.77 -0.47 26.06
C LYS A 363 22.26 0.61 25.10
N LEU A 364 21.35 1.48 25.55
CA LEU A 364 20.87 2.64 24.76
C LEU A 364 21.98 3.63 24.47
N SER A 365 22.90 3.85 25.42
CA SER A 365 24.05 4.75 25.21
C SER A 365 25.00 4.22 24.14
N THR A 366 25.25 2.90 24.13
CA THR A 366 25.99 2.23 23.05
C THR A 366 25.23 2.31 21.73
N CYS A 367 23.92 2.07 21.74
CA CYS A 367 23.07 2.14 20.55
C CYS A 367 23.08 3.54 19.91
N LEU A 368 22.95 4.60 20.72
CA LEU A 368 23.02 5.98 20.26
C LEU A 368 24.34 6.29 19.54
N ASN A 369 25.47 5.79 20.06
CA ASN A 369 26.77 5.93 19.41
C ASN A 369 26.86 5.14 18.09
N ASN A 370 26.20 3.99 17.99
CA ASN A 370 26.20 3.16 16.78
C ASN A 370 25.41 3.81 15.63
N TYR A 371 24.37 4.56 15.95
CA TYR A 371 23.52 5.27 14.98
C TYR A 371 23.90 6.75 14.84
N LYS A 372 25.10 7.13 15.32
CA LYS A 372 25.56 8.50 15.24
C LYS A 372 25.65 8.96 13.77
N GLY A 373 25.00 10.07 13.44
CA GLY A 373 24.86 10.61 12.09
C GLY A 373 23.49 10.39 11.45
N ASP A 374 22.59 9.61 12.08
CA ASP A 374 21.19 9.50 11.67
C ASP A 374 20.29 10.34 12.60
N PRO A 375 19.85 11.55 12.18
CA PRO A 375 19.12 12.46 13.05
C PRO A 375 17.77 11.92 13.55
N LEU A 376 17.15 11.02 12.79
CA LEU A 376 15.83 10.49 13.11
C LEU A 376 15.95 9.43 14.20
N ILE A 377 16.85 8.46 14.01
CA ILE A 377 17.09 7.38 14.98
C ILE A 377 17.75 7.91 16.24
N GLU A 378 18.72 8.83 16.12
CA GLU A 378 19.32 9.48 17.28
C GLU A 378 18.25 10.10 18.18
N LYS A 379 17.33 10.88 17.59
CA LYS A 379 16.26 11.53 18.33
C LYS A 379 15.33 10.53 19.01
N GLN A 380 15.02 9.40 18.37
CA GLN A 380 14.19 8.35 18.95
C GLN A 380 14.87 7.70 20.15
N ILE A 381 16.15 7.32 20.01
CA ILE A 381 16.92 6.71 21.10
C ILE A 381 17.11 7.70 22.25
N GLU A 382 17.40 8.97 21.96
CA GLU A 382 17.48 10.03 22.99
C GLU A 382 16.17 10.22 23.73
N THR A 383 15.04 10.20 23.01
CA THR A 383 13.71 10.31 23.63
C THR A 383 13.46 9.14 24.57
N LEU A 384 13.80 7.91 24.13
CA LEU A 384 13.69 6.72 24.95
C LEU A 384 14.58 6.78 26.21
N ILE A 385 15.81 7.29 26.10
CA ILE A 385 16.70 7.53 27.25
C ILE A 385 16.06 8.51 28.23
N LYS A 386 15.53 9.64 27.74
CA LYS A 386 14.89 10.68 28.56
C LYS A 386 13.65 10.14 29.28
N ILE A 387 12.84 9.31 28.62
CA ILE A 387 11.67 8.64 29.22
C ILE A 387 12.10 7.61 30.29
N HIS A 388 13.11 6.78 30.01
CA HIS A 388 13.65 5.80 30.95
C HIS A 388 14.18 6.46 32.24
N ARG A 389 14.79 7.65 32.10
CA ARG A 389 15.31 8.47 33.21
C ARG A 389 14.27 9.36 33.89
N ARG A 390 13.02 9.37 33.41
CA ARG A 390 11.95 10.27 33.89
C ARG A 390 12.22 11.76 33.69
N GLU A 391 13.11 12.10 32.76
CA GLU A 391 13.32 13.49 32.32
C GLU A 391 12.13 13.98 31.47
N ILE A 392 11.47 13.05 30.76
CA ILE A 392 10.21 13.27 30.04
C ILE A 392 9.17 12.27 30.59
N GLN A 393 7.97 12.74 30.87
CA GLN A 393 6.87 11.87 31.29
C GLN A 393 6.37 11.04 30.08
N PRO A 394 6.27 9.70 30.19
CA PRO A 394 5.75 8.81 29.15
C PRO A 394 4.39 9.27 28.58
N GLU A 395 3.50 9.77 29.44
CA GLU A 395 2.19 10.32 29.10
C GLU A 395 2.27 11.42 28.04
N SER A 396 3.27 12.30 28.15
CA SER A 396 3.46 13.43 27.25
C SER A 396 3.86 12.97 25.85
N PHE A 397 4.69 11.92 25.76
CA PHE A 397 5.07 11.30 24.49
C PHE A 397 3.85 10.67 23.80
N ILE A 398 3.05 9.91 24.56
CA ILE A 398 1.89 9.18 24.03
C ILE A 398 0.79 10.16 23.61
N ALA A 399 0.56 11.22 24.38
CA ALA A 399 -0.36 12.29 24.02
C ALA A 399 0.05 12.99 22.72
N CYS A 400 1.36 13.14 22.46
CA CYS A 400 1.86 13.75 21.22
C CYS A 400 1.58 12.86 19.99
N ILE A 401 1.78 11.55 20.11
CA ILE A 401 1.54 10.60 19.01
C ILE A 401 0.04 10.48 18.68
N ASN A 402 -0.82 10.47 19.70
CA ASN A 402 -2.28 10.32 19.54
C ASN A 402 -3.00 11.59 19.03
N THR A 403 -2.28 12.60 18.52
CA THR A 403 -2.88 13.84 18.01
C THR A 403 -3.48 13.72 16.60
N TYR A 404 -3.09 12.69 15.84
CA TYR A 404 -3.58 12.45 14.48
C TYR A 404 -4.76 11.49 14.47
N SER A 405 -5.77 11.80 13.65
CA SER A 405 -6.93 10.94 13.42
C SER A 405 -6.65 9.98 12.26
N ASP A 406 -7.06 8.72 12.36
CA ASP A 406 -6.93 7.71 11.31
C ASP A 406 -7.56 8.15 9.97
N GLU A 407 -8.58 9.02 10.04
CA GLU A 407 -9.23 9.59 8.84
C GLU A 407 -8.33 10.53 8.03
N ASP A 408 -7.23 11.00 8.62
CA ASP A 408 -6.26 11.91 8.01
C ASP A 408 -5.07 11.17 7.39
N MET A 409 -4.97 9.84 7.60
CA MET A 409 -3.96 8.97 7.00
C MET A 409 -4.19 8.82 5.50
N GLU A 410 -3.12 8.94 4.74
CA GLU A 410 -3.16 8.80 3.29
C GLU A 410 -2.96 7.38 2.83
N ASP A 411 -3.62 7.08 1.72
CA ASP A 411 -3.43 5.82 1.02
C ASP A 411 -2.07 5.85 0.30
N PRO A 412 -1.32 4.74 0.35
CA PRO A 412 0.03 4.70 -0.17
C PRO A 412 0.04 4.78 -1.71
N GLU A 413 1.06 5.44 -2.28
CA GLU A 413 1.25 5.57 -3.73
C GLU A 413 1.47 4.19 -4.37
N ASP A 414 2.19 3.30 -3.69
CA ASP A 414 2.47 1.93 -4.12
C ASP A 414 2.01 0.92 -3.06
N LEU A 415 1.66 -0.29 -3.50
CA LEU A 415 1.34 -1.40 -2.60
C LEU A 415 2.59 -2.25 -2.37
N ASP A 416 2.63 -3.00 -1.27
CA ASP A 416 3.78 -3.85 -0.94
C ASP A 416 4.06 -4.84 -2.08
N PRO A 417 5.29 -4.88 -2.63
CA PRO A 417 5.64 -5.81 -3.69
C PRO A 417 5.45 -7.28 -3.27
N GLU A 418 5.65 -7.59 -1.99
CA GLU A 418 5.52 -8.93 -1.38
C GLU A 418 4.11 -9.52 -1.55
N ILE A 419 3.10 -8.69 -1.80
CA ILE A 419 1.73 -9.15 -2.08
C ILE A 419 1.69 -10.05 -3.33
N ASP A 420 2.50 -9.74 -4.35
CA ASP A 420 2.57 -10.47 -5.62
C ASP A 420 3.77 -11.42 -5.72
N GLU A 421 4.70 -11.38 -4.76
CA GLU A 421 5.87 -12.25 -4.74
C GLU A 421 5.53 -13.70 -4.37
N LEU A 422 6.30 -14.65 -4.93
CA LEU A 422 6.18 -16.08 -4.63
C LEU A 422 4.75 -16.62 -4.78
N ASP A 423 4.02 -16.17 -5.80
CA ASP A 423 2.66 -16.62 -6.03
C ASP A 423 2.59 -18.06 -6.56
N PRO A 424 2.01 -19.02 -5.81
CA PRO A 424 1.93 -20.41 -6.26
C PRO A 424 0.90 -20.62 -7.37
N VAL A 425 0.04 -19.63 -7.66
CA VAL A 425 -0.99 -19.74 -8.69
C VAL A 425 -0.37 -19.63 -10.09
N THR A 426 -0.12 -20.80 -10.70
CA THR A 426 0.38 -20.92 -12.08
C THR A 426 -0.74 -21.32 -13.03
N GLY A 427 -0.95 -20.58 -14.12
CA GLY A 427 -1.95 -20.92 -15.14
C GLY A 427 -2.08 -19.85 -16.23
N SER A 428 -2.71 -20.21 -17.35
CA SER A 428 -3.03 -19.30 -18.45
C SER A 428 -4.45 -19.58 -18.97
N PRO A 429 -5.27 -18.56 -19.26
CA PRO A 429 -5.00 -17.13 -19.02
C PRO A 429 -4.94 -16.78 -17.53
N ASN A 430 -4.23 -15.70 -17.16
CA ASN A 430 -4.13 -15.18 -15.79
C ASN A 430 -4.29 -13.65 -15.76
N GLY A 431 -4.43 -13.08 -14.57
CA GLY A 431 -4.43 -11.62 -14.42
C GLY A 431 -5.52 -10.92 -15.22
N ASN A 432 -5.17 -9.76 -15.79
CA ASN A 432 -6.06 -8.99 -16.67
C ASN A 432 -6.50 -9.78 -17.91
N GLU A 433 -5.68 -10.71 -18.42
CA GLU A 433 -6.05 -11.51 -19.58
C GLU A 433 -7.20 -12.48 -19.25
N LEU A 434 -7.14 -13.12 -18.08
CA LEU A 434 -8.24 -13.96 -17.59
C LEU A 434 -9.54 -13.15 -17.46
N LEU A 435 -9.46 -11.97 -16.84
CA LEU A 435 -10.63 -11.11 -16.66
C LEU A 435 -11.23 -10.69 -18.00
N ARG A 436 -10.40 -10.30 -18.97
CA ARG A 436 -10.87 -9.90 -20.30
C ARG A 436 -11.52 -11.05 -21.06
N GLN A 437 -10.91 -12.24 -21.06
CA GLN A 437 -11.40 -13.36 -21.84
C GLN A 437 -12.67 -13.99 -21.24
N GLN A 438 -12.76 -14.04 -19.90
CA GLN A 438 -13.79 -14.85 -19.24
C GLN A 438 -14.83 -14.06 -18.46
N TYR A 439 -14.52 -12.82 -18.06
CA TYR A 439 -15.36 -12.05 -17.12
C TYR A 439 -15.78 -10.67 -17.64
N CYS A 440 -15.34 -10.24 -18.82
CA CYS A 440 -15.89 -9.03 -19.44
C CYS A 440 -17.33 -9.27 -19.93
N LEU A 441 -18.21 -8.32 -19.63
CA LEU A 441 -19.51 -8.20 -20.28
C LEU A 441 -19.27 -7.95 -21.77
N VAL A 442 -19.63 -8.92 -22.62
CA VAL A 442 -19.60 -8.75 -24.06
C VAL A 442 -20.69 -7.75 -24.44
N PHE A 443 -20.35 -6.46 -24.45
CA PHE A 443 -21.15 -5.49 -25.17
C PHE A 443 -20.95 -5.78 -26.65
N ASN A 444 -21.91 -6.46 -27.29
CA ASN A 444 -22.06 -6.40 -28.73
C ASN A 444 -22.32 -4.93 -29.09
N VAL A 445 -21.27 -4.15 -29.30
CA VAL A 445 -21.40 -2.87 -30.00
C VAL A 445 -21.90 -3.25 -31.39
N PRO A 446 -23.12 -2.89 -31.81
CA PRO A 446 -23.52 -3.08 -33.18
C PRO A 446 -22.51 -2.28 -33.99
N ARG A 447 -21.66 -2.95 -34.76
CA ARG A 447 -20.89 -2.28 -35.80
C ARG A 447 -21.93 -1.71 -36.75
N ILE A 448 -22.28 -0.43 -36.57
CA ILE A 448 -22.98 0.35 -37.59
C ILE A 448 -21.94 0.56 -38.70
N GLY A 449 -21.68 -0.51 -39.46
CA GLY A 449 -21.05 -0.43 -40.75
C GLY A 449 -22.05 0.25 -41.67
N ARG A 450 -21.74 1.47 -42.08
CA ARG A 450 -22.38 2.09 -43.23
C ARG A 450 -22.06 1.24 -44.47
N SER A 451 -22.95 0.34 -44.85
CA SER A 451 -23.18 -0.02 -46.26
C SER A 451 -24.51 -0.77 -46.40
N PRO A 452 -25.41 -0.39 -47.33
CA PRO A 452 -26.66 -1.08 -47.55
C PRO A 452 -26.43 -2.24 -48.51
N ALA A 453 -26.34 -3.47 -48.00
CA ALA A 453 -26.41 -4.65 -48.84
C ALA A 453 -27.07 -5.81 -48.10
N ARG A 454 -28.37 -5.96 -48.43
CA ARG A 454 -29.19 -7.18 -48.45
C ARG A 454 -29.09 -8.13 -47.25
N LEU A 455 -30.13 -8.05 -46.43
CA LEU A 455 -30.63 -9.11 -45.56
C LEU A 455 -30.72 -10.45 -46.32
N HIS A 456 -29.90 -11.41 -45.91
CA HIS A 456 -30.22 -12.83 -46.04
C HIS A 456 -30.32 -13.40 -44.63
N THR A 457 -31.54 -13.78 -44.26
CA THR A 457 -31.86 -14.59 -43.10
C THR A 457 -31.29 -16.00 -43.30
N ILE A 458 -30.40 -16.44 -42.41
CA ILE A 458 -30.02 -17.84 -42.25
C ILE A 458 -30.46 -18.27 -40.84
N PRO A 459 -31.22 -19.37 -40.67
CA PRO A 459 -31.75 -19.81 -39.39
C PRO A 459 -30.68 -20.44 -38.49
N ALA A 460 -31.06 -20.58 -37.21
CA ALA A 460 -30.20 -20.96 -36.08
C ALA A 460 -29.80 -22.45 -36.00
N SER A 461 -28.57 -22.66 -35.47
CA SER A 461 -28.01 -23.83 -34.74
C SER A 461 -27.66 -25.13 -35.48
N PRO A 462 -26.85 -26.05 -34.89
CA PRO A 462 -25.72 -25.91 -33.93
C PRO A 462 -24.52 -26.84 -34.28
N VAL A 463 -23.26 -26.42 -34.08
CA VAL A 463 -22.16 -27.37 -33.78
C VAL A 463 -21.12 -26.69 -32.90
N ALA A 464 -21.03 -27.14 -31.64
CA ALA A 464 -19.87 -26.88 -30.81
C ALA A 464 -18.65 -27.56 -31.47
N MET A 465 -17.74 -26.78 -32.04
CA MET A 465 -16.45 -27.33 -32.45
C MET A 465 -15.65 -27.63 -31.18
N LEU A 466 -15.54 -28.93 -30.87
CA LEU A 466 -14.60 -29.44 -29.89
C LEU A 466 -13.17 -28.98 -30.24
N PRO A 467 -12.35 -28.61 -29.24
CA PRO A 467 -10.94 -28.29 -29.44
C PRO A 467 -10.17 -29.44 -30.08
N SER A 468 -9.13 -29.11 -30.86
CA SER A 468 -8.30 -30.06 -31.63
C SER A 468 -7.62 -31.17 -30.82
N TRP A 469 -7.49 -31.01 -29.49
CA TRP A 469 -6.94 -32.05 -28.62
C TRP A 469 -7.95 -33.14 -28.21
N ALA A 470 -9.25 -32.92 -28.45
CA ALA A 470 -10.33 -33.88 -28.14
C ALA A 470 -10.78 -34.70 -29.37
N GLN A 471 -10.00 -34.68 -30.46
CA GLN A 471 -10.30 -35.46 -31.67
C GLN A 471 -9.51 -36.77 -31.78
N TYR A 472 -8.53 -37.02 -30.90
CA TYR A 472 -7.85 -38.31 -30.80
C TYR A 472 -7.39 -38.58 -29.36
N SER A 473 -8.02 -39.58 -28.73
CA SER A 473 -7.77 -40.21 -27.41
C SER A 473 -8.77 -39.86 -26.32
#